data_AF-A0A8H3VDH2-F1
#
_entry.id   AF-A0A8H3VDH2-F1
#
_cell.length_a   1.000
_cell.length_b   1.000
_cell.length_c   1.000
_cell.angle_alpha   90.00
_cell.angle_beta   90.00
_cell.angle_gamma   90.00
#
_symmetry.space_group_name_H-M   'P 1'
#
loop_
_entity.id
_entity.type
_entity.pdbx_description
1 polymer ?
#
loop_
_entity_poly.entity_id
_entity_poly.type
_entity_poly.pdbx_seq_one_letter_code
_entity_poly.pdbx_strand_id
1 'polypeptide(L)'
;MATSRSPSPAGPPPQESAPGIRATALQKTFDGALRATLSKCSYENFASCFPTTATYRPETLEGFWKDFTGRLGQVCKSEFETILSDRSVVPSLNALDRLINEAKARKAEAEAKAPDGKAVPPVPPHTLPAADLLNAHLSPFLVDQETALSNALATIQTSNETLVATITSQRAEMEALVAGLEAVVKDLEKSAEMLQGDDVQGLSGDVRMIEKELAE
;
A
#
# COMPACT_ATOMS: atom_id res chain seq x y z
N MET A 1 10.54 16.05 20.62
CA MET A 1 11.30 14.79 20.48
C MET A 1 10.52 13.87 19.55
N ALA A 2 10.94 13.75 18.30
CA ALA A 2 10.24 12.98 17.28
C ALA A 2 10.82 11.57 17.17
N THR A 3 10.04 10.54 17.50
CA THR A 3 10.39 9.14 17.23
C THR A 3 9.95 8.77 15.81
N SER A 4 10.84 8.95 14.85
CA SER A 4 10.71 8.38 13.51
C SER A 4 10.87 6.86 13.59
N ARG A 5 9.77 6.13 13.50
CA ARG A 5 9.80 4.67 13.30
C ARG A 5 9.53 4.42 11.82
N SER A 6 10.55 3.93 11.13
CA SER A 6 10.49 3.32 9.81
C SER A 6 9.22 2.47 9.66
N PRO A 7 8.40 2.66 8.61
CA PRO A 7 7.28 1.77 8.37
C PRO A 7 7.86 0.43 7.92
N SER A 8 7.72 -0.60 8.76
CA SER A 8 7.98 -1.98 8.34
C SER A 8 7.15 -2.29 7.08
N PRO A 9 7.71 -3.03 6.11
CA PRO A 9 6.97 -3.37 4.90
C PRO A 9 5.67 -4.10 5.27
N ALA A 10 4.61 -3.82 4.52
CA ALA A 10 3.30 -4.44 4.72
C ALA A 10 3.47 -5.96 4.82
N GLY A 11 3.00 -6.54 5.93
CA GLY A 11 3.06 -7.98 6.14
C GLY A 11 2.42 -8.73 4.97
N PRO A 12 2.93 -9.91 4.60
CA PRO A 12 2.38 -10.68 3.49
C PRO A 12 0.87 -10.88 3.69
N PRO A 13 0.07 -10.85 2.61
CA PRO A 13 -1.38 -10.98 2.69
C PRO A 13 -1.77 -12.25 3.47
N PRO A 14 -2.91 -12.27 4.18
CA PRO A 14 -3.34 -13.40 4.98
C PRO A 14 -3.17 -14.70 4.21
N GLN A 15 -2.32 -15.59 4.71
CA GLN A 15 -2.09 -16.86 4.06
C GLN A 15 -3.39 -17.66 4.17
N GLU A 16 -3.96 -18.00 3.01
CA GLU A 16 -5.13 -18.86 2.95
C GLU A 16 -4.81 -20.15 3.71
N SER A 17 -5.57 -20.41 4.78
CA SER A 17 -5.47 -21.62 5.59
C SER A 17 -5.94 -22.87 4.82
N ALA A 18 -6.56 -22.68 3.65
CA ALA A 18 -6.97 -23.74 2.76
C ALA A 18 -5.75 -24.44 2.14
N PRO A 19 -5.69 -25.79 2.14
CA PRO A 19 -4.61 -26.52 1.49
C PRO A 19 -4.54 -26.24 -0.02
N GLY A 20 -3.41 -25.72 -0.48
CA GLY A 20 -3.11 -25.61 -1.91
C GLY A 20 -2.82 -26.97 -2.57
N ILE A 21 -2.49 -26.94 -3.86
CA ILE A 21 -2.24 -28.16 -4.66
C ILE A 21 -1.12 -29.00 -4.04
N ARG A 22 -0.02 -28.36 -3.64
CA ARG A 22 1.14 -29.04 -3.05
C ARG A 22 0.89 -29.53 -1.63
N ALA A 23 0.19 -28.75 -0.82
CA ALA A 23 -0.20 -29.16 0.53
C ALA A 23 -1.13 -30.38 0.49
N THR A 24 -2.09 -30.40 -0.43
CA THR A 24 -2.99 -31.55 -0.66
C THR A 24 -2.21 -32.77 -1.15
N ALA A 25 -1.25 -32.58 -2.06
CA ALA A 25 -0.38 -33.66 -2.53
C ALA A 25 0.47 -34.27 -1.41
N LEU A 26 1.00 -33.45 -0.51
CA LEU A 26 1.74 -33.91 0.67
C LEU A 26 0.87 -34.77 1.59
N GLN A 27 -0.32 -34.27 1.95
CA GLN A 27 -1.28 -35.02 2.78
C GLN A 27 -1.68 -36.35 2.14
N LYS A 28 -2.01 -36.34 0.84
CA LYS A 28 -2.37 -37.55 0.09
C LYS A 28 -1.22 -38.57 0.06
N THR A 29 0.01 -38.10 -0.08
CA THR A 29 1.20 -38.96 -0.11
C THR A 29 1.44 -39.59 1.25
N PHE A 30 1.31 -38.81 2.33
CA PHE A 30 1.39 -39.31 3.70
C PHE A 30 0.32 -40.36 3.99
N ASP A 31 -0.94 -40.08 3.67
CA ASP A 31 -2.05 -41.04 3.84
C ASP A 31 -1.86 -42.31 3.01
N GLY A 32 -1.28 -42.19 1.82
CA GLY A 32 -0.91 -43.33 0.99
C GLY A 32 0.18 -44.18 1.64
N ALA A 33 1.25 -43.55 2.10
CA ALA A 33 2.37 -44.23 2.76
C ALA A 33 1.97 -44.89 4.08
N LEU A 34 1.15 -44.22 4.90
CA LEU A 34 0.64 -44.76 6.15
C LEU A 34 -0.23 -45.99 5.90
N ARG A 35 -1.16 -45.93 4.93
CA ARG A 35 -1.98 -47.09 4.55
C ARG A 35 -1.15 -48.24 4.02
N ALA A 36 -0.15 -47.96 3.19
CA ALA A 36 0.76 -48.99 2.68
C ALA A 36 1.60 -49.63 3.79
N THR A 37 1.97 -48.87 4.82
CA THR A 37 2.72 -49.38 5.98
C THR A 37 1.83 -50.25 6.86
N LEU A 38 0.63 -49.78 7.19
CA LEU A 38 -0.33 -50.53 8.00
C LEU A 38 -0.81 -51.80 7.29
N SER A 39 -0.95 -51.79 5.96
CA SER A 39 -1.36 -52.98 5.19
C SER A 39 -0.31 -54.09 5.19
N LYS A 40 0.97 -53.77 5.39
CA LYS A 40 2.04 -54.77 5.55
C LYS A 40 1.99 -55.46 6.91
N CYS A 41 1.45 -54.79 7.92
CA CYS A 41 1.11 -55.40 9.20
C CYS A 41 -0.22 -56.16 9.07
N SER A 42 -0.26 -57.16 8.19
CA SER A 42 -1.43 -58.03 8.05
C SER A 42 -1.61 -58.92 9.28
N TYR A 43 -2.85 -59.32 9.55
CA TYR A 43 -3.13 -60.23 10.65
C TYR A 43 -2.36 -61.55 10.51
N GLU A 44 -2.20 -62.08 9.30
CA GLU A 44 -1.45 -63.32 9.03
C GLU A 44 0.03 -63.20 9.42
N ASN A 45 0.69 -62.11 8.99
CA ASN A 45 2.07 -61.83 9.37
C ASN A 45 2.19 -61.67 10.89
N PHE A 46 1.24 -60.97 11.52
CA PHE A 46 1.21 -60.75 12.96
C PHE A 46 0.98 -62.05 13.75
N ALA A 47 0.03 -62.88 13.33
CA ALA A 47 -0.31 -64.15 13.98
C ALA A 47 0.82 -65.19 13.87
N SER A 48 1.58 -65.18 12.75
CA SER A 48 2.74 -66.06 12.59
C SER A 48 3.83 -65.83 13.65
N CYS A 49 3.94 -64.62 14.20
CA CYS A 49 4.86 -64.30 15.29
C CYS A 49 4.34 -64.75 16.66
N PHE A 50 3.05 -65.06 16.81
CA PHE A 50 2.41 -65.48 18.06
C PHE A 50 1.60 -66.78 17.90
N PRO A 51 2.24 -67.90 17.52
CA PRO A 51 1.55 -69.14 17.12
C PRO A 51 0.71 -69.76 18.24
N THR A 52 1.18 -69.68 19.49
CA THR A 52 0.47 -70.20 20.66
C THR A 52 -0.85 -69.43 20.87
N THR A 53 -0.82 -68.11 20.90
CA THR A 53 -2.01 -67.28 21.10
C THR A 53 -2.97 -67.39 19.92
N ALA A 54 -2.44 -67.47 18.69
CA ALA A 54 -3.24 -67.65 17.49
C ALA A 54 -4.05 -68.97 17.50
N THR A 55 -3.52 -70.03 18.12
CA THR A 55 -4.20 -71.34 18.20
C THR A 55 -5.24 -71.38 19.33
N TYR A 56 -4.91 -70.86 20.50
CA TYR A 56 -5.76 -71.02 21.69
C TYR A 56 -6.76 -69.86 21.90
N ARG A 57 -6.47 -68.65 21.40
CA ARG A 57 -7.32 -67.45 21.52
C ARG A 57 -7.20 -66.53 20.29
N PRO A 58 -7.65 -66.96 19.11
CA PRO A 58 -7.57 -66.17 17.89
C PRO A 58 -8.35 -64.85 17.98
N GLU A 59 -9.53 -64.84 18.61
CA GLU A 59 -10.37 -63.63 18.72
C GLU A 59 -9.68 -62.51 19.52
N THR A 60 -9.00 -62.85 20.61
CA THR A 60 -8.27 -61.87 21.43
C THR A 60 -7.07 -61.29 20.66
N LEU A 61 -6.38 -62.12 19.88
CA LEU A 61 -5.24 -61.70 19.07
C LEU A 61 -5.67 -60.79 17.91
N GLU A 62 -6.80 -61.11 17.26
CA GLU A 62 -7.37 -60.29 16.19
C GLU A 62 -7.86 -58.93 16.73
N GLY A 63 -8.51 -58.91 17.89
CA GLY A 63 -8.90 -57.68 18.58
C GLY A 63 -7.69 -56.79 18.89
N PHE A 64 -6.64 -57.36 19.49
CA PHE A 64 -5.40 -56.64 19.78
C PHE A 64 -4.75 -56.08 18.51
N TRP A 65 -4.68 -56.86 17.43
CA TRP A 65 -4.10 -56.40 16.17
C TRP A 65 -4.90 -55.23 15.55
N LYS A 66 -6.23 -55.30 15.57
CA LYS A 66 -7.11 -54.21 15.11
C LYS A 66 -6.91 -52.94 15.94
N ASP A 67 -6.88 -53.07 17.26
CA ASP A 67 -6.67 -51.94 18.17
C ASP A 67 -5.29 -51.33 18.01
N PHE A 68 -4.26 -52.17 17.86
CA PHE A 68 -2.89 -51.73 17.63
C PHE A 68 -2.73 -50.97 16.32
N THR A 69 -3.18 -51.56 15.20
CA THR A 69 -3.07 -50.92 13.87
C THR A 69 -3.94 -49.67 13.77
N GLY A 70 -5.14 -49.68 14.37
CA GLY A 70 -6.03 -48.54 14.46
C GLY A 70 -5.42 -47.39 15.26
N ARG A 71 -4.91 -47.67 16.47
CA ARG A 71 -4.31 -46.66 17.34
C ARG A 71 -3.00 -46.10 16.77
N LEU A 72 -2.16 -46.95 16.19
CA LEU A 72 -0.96 -46.51 15.50
C LEU A 72 -1.30 -45.56 14.34
N GLY A 73 -2.29 -45.92 13.51
CA GLY A 73 -2.76 -45.05 12.43
C GLY A 73 -3.30 -43.72 12.93
N GLN A 74 -4.05 -43.72 14.03
CA GLN A 74 -4.59 -42.49 14.64
C GLN A 74 -3.47 -41.60 15.19
N VAL A 75 -2.52 -42.15 15.94
CA VAL A 75 -1.39 -41.40 16.51
C VAL A 75 -0.52 -40.83 15.39
N CYS A 76 -0.18 -41.60 14.36
CA CYS A 76 0.59 -41.08 13.23
C CYS A 76 -0.09 -39.90 12.53
N LYS A 77 -1.43 -39.93 12.39
CA LYS A 77 -2.18 -38.81 11.81
C LYS A 77 -2.19 -37.59 12.72
N SER A 78 -2.42 -37.75 14.02
CA SER A 78 -2.44 -36.60 14.93
C SER A 78 -1.08 -35.93 15.06
N GLU A 79 0.00 -36.72 15.13
CA GLU A 79 1.37 -36.20 15.16
C GLU A 79 1.71 -35.48 13.85
N PHE A 80 1.28 -36.02 12.71
CA PHE A 80 1.47 -35.35 11.42
C PHE A 80 0.73 -34.01 11.34
N GLU A 81 -0.53 -33.95 11.79
CA GLU A 81 -1.29 -32.69 11.87
C GLU A 81 -0.61 -31.67 12.80
N THR A 82 -0.09 -32.12 13.94
CA THR A 82 0.66 -31.28 14.89
C THR A 82 1.93 -30.71 14.24
N ILE A 83 2.70 -31.54 13.52
CA ILE A 83 3.89 -31.07 12.79
C ILE A 83 3.50 -30.06 11.70
N LEU A 84 2.40 -30.29 10.99
CA LEU A 84 1.92 -29.36 9.95
C LEU A 84 1.56 -27.98 10.53
N SER A 85 0.93 -27.94 11.71
CA SER A 85 0.61 -26.68 12.41
C SER A 85 1.86 -26.00 12.96
N ASP A 86 2.71 -26.75 13.68
CA ASP A 86 3.88 -26.20 14.37
C ASP A 86 4.88 -25.57 13.41
N ARG A 87 5.03 -26.17 12.22
CA ARG A 87 5.94 -25.70 11.19
C ARG A 87 5.27 -24.80 10.16
N SER A 88 3.98 -24.50 10.31
CA SER A 88 3.20 -23.69 9.35
C SER A 88 3.43 -24.15 7.90
N VAL A 89 3.38 -25.46 7.68
CA VAL A 89 3.75 -26.08 6.40
C VAL A 89 2.76 -25.70 5.31
N VAL A 90 1.46 -25.75 5.61
CA VAL A 90 0.41 -25.44 4.63
C VAL A 90 0.56 -23.99 4.12
N PRO A 91 0.65 -22.96 4.98
CA PRO A 91 0.93 -21.60 4.54
C PRO A 91 2.23 -21.46 3.72
N SER A 92 3.29 -22.15 4.12
CA SER A 92 4.60 -22.10 3.44
C SER A 92 4.54 -22.72 2.03
N LEU A 93 3.85 -23.85 1.88
CA LEU A 93 3.65 -24.48 0.56
C LEU A 93 2.74 -23.64 -0.34
N ASN A 94 1.71 -23.00 0.23
CA ASN A 94 0.86 -22.08 -0.51
C ASN A 94 1.64 -20.84 -0.98
N ALA A 95 2.52 -20.28 -0.14
CA ALA A 95 3.42 -19.20 -0.52
C ALA A 95 4.39 -19.61 -1.63
N LEU A 96 4.93 -20.83 -1.57
CA LEU A 96 5.78 -21.38 -2.61
C LEU A 96 5.02 -21.50 -3.96
N ASP A 97 3.79 -22.03 -3.93
CA ASP A 97 2.98 -22.15 -5.16
C ASP A 97 2.66 -20.78 -5.77
N ARG A 98 2.41 -19.75 -4.93
CA ARG A 98 2.27 -18.34 -5.39
C ARG A 98 3.55 -17.84 -6.05
N LEU A 99 4.71 -18.00 -5.41
CA LEU A 99 6.01 -17.59 -5.96
C LEU A 99 6.34 -18.28 -7.29
N ILE A 100 6.01 -19.57 -7.42
CA ILE A 100 6.20 -20.31 -8.67
C ILE A 100 5.32 -19.73 -9.78
N ASN A 101 4.06 -19.39 -9.48
CA ASN A 101 3.15 -18.81 -10.46
C ASN A 101 3.60 -17.41 -10.90
N GLU A 102 4.02 -16.56 -9.97
CA GLU A 102 4.61 -15.25 -10.30
C GLU A 102 5.88 -15.38 -11.14
N ALA A 103 6.76 -16.33 -10.81
CA ALA A 103 7.99 -16.57 -11.57
C ALA A 103 7.67 -17.07 -12.99
N LYS A 104 6.67 -17.93 -13.16
CA LYS A 104 6.19 -18.35 -14.48
C LYS A 104 5.61 -17.19 -15.29
N ALA A 105 4.82 -16.32 -14.64
CA ALA A 105 4.27 -15.13 -15.30
C ALA A 105 5.39 -14.18 -15.76
N ARG A 106 6.34 -13.86 -14.87
CA ARG A 106 7.52 -13.03 -15.20
C ARG A 106 8.36 -13.64 -16.33
N LYS A 107 8.54 -14.95 -16.33
CA LYS A 107 9.23 -15.65 -17.41
C LYS A 107 8.48 -15.52 -18.74
N ALA A 108 7.17 -15.75 -18.75
CA ALA A 108 6.36 -15.63 -19.96
C ALA A 108 6.36 -14.19 -20.52
N GLU A 109 6.29 -13.19 -19.65
CA GLU A 109 6.41 -11.77 -20.04
C GLU A 109 7.79 -11.44 -20.64
N ALA A 110 8.86 -11.98 -20.04
CA ALA A 110 10.21 -11.79 -20.55
C ALA A 110 10.43 -12.48 -21.91
N GLU A 111 9.87 -13.67 -22.09
CA GLU A 111 9.92 -14.40 -23.38
C GLU A 111 9.12 -13.68 -24.46
N ALA A 112 7.96 -13.11 -24.13
CA ALA A 112 7.15 -12.33 -25.06
C ALA A 112 7.82 -11.01 -25.51
N LYS A 113 8.67 -10.43 -24.67
CA LYS A 113 9.41 -9.19 -24.98
C LYS A 113 10.79 -9.43 -25.63
N ALA A 114 11.25 -10.68 -25.68
CA ALA A 114 12.57 -11.02 -26.22
C ALA A 114 12.54 -11.14 -27.76
N PRO A 115 13.46 -10.48 -28.51
CA PRO A 115 13.51 -10.54 -29.97
C PRO A 115 13.67 -11.96 -30.55
N ASP A 116 14.36 -12.85 -29.83
CA ASP A 116 14.65 -14.24 -30.23
C ASP A 116 13.81 -15.29 -29.45
N GLY A 117 12.78 -14.85 -28.72
CA GLY A 117 11.92 -15.74 -27.92
C GLY A 117 12.61 -16.45 -26.74
N LYS A 118 13.87 -16.09 -26.43
CA LYS A 118 14.62 -16.61 -25.29
C LYS A 118 14.90 -15.49 -24.28
N ALA A 119 14.24 -15.55 -23.13
CA ALA A 119 14.52 -14.67 -22.01
C ALA A 119 15.89 -15.00 -21.38
N VAL A 120 16.67 -13.97 -21.06
CA VAL A 120 17.91 -14.11 -20.29
C VAL A 120 17.56 -14.57 -18.87
N PRO A 121 18.18 -15.64 -18.34
CA PRO A 121 17.92 -16.10 -17.00
C PRO A 121 18.40 -15.07 -15.97
N PRO A 122 17.63 -14.82 -14.89
CA PRO A 122 18.04 -13.89 -13.85
C PRO A 122 19.26 -14.42 -13.10
N VAL A 123 20.14 -13.51 -12.68
CA VAL A 123 21.29 -13.82 -11.81
C VAL A 123 20.76 -14.24 -10.44
N PRO A 124 21.19 -15.39 -9.90
CA PRO A 124 20.70 -15.84 -8.62
C PRO A 124 21.23 -14.95 -7.47
N PRO A 125 20.43 -14.71 -6.42
CA PRO A 125 20.79 -13.72 -5.40
C PRO A 125 22.03 -14.09 -4.58
N HIS A 126 22.37 -15.37 -4.48
CA HIS A 126 23.55 -15.83 -3.74
C HIS A 126 24.88 -15.55 -4.46
N THR A 127 24.85 -15.19 -5.74
CA THR A 127 26.04 -14.77 -6.49
C THR A 127 26.21 -13.24 -6.51
N LEU A 128 25.26 -12.49 -5.95
CA LEU A 128 25.31 -11.03 -5.93
C LEU A 128 26.20 -10.53 -4.78
N PRO A 129 27.04 -9.52 -5.02
CA PRO A 129 27.72 -8.78 -3.96
C PRO A 129 26.75 -8.19 -2.93
N ALA A 130 27.21 -8.05 -1.68
CA ALA A 130 26.38 -7.49 -0.60
C ALA A 130 25.87 -6.06 -0.88
N ALA A 131 26.68 -5.24 -1.56
CA ALA A 131 26.29 -3.88 -1.95
C ALA A 131 25.09 -3.88 -2.91
N ASP A 132 25.06 -4.80 -3.87
CA ASP A 132 23.98 -4.90 -4.84
C ASP A 132 22.68 -5.37 -4.20
N LEU A 133 22.76 -6.31 -3.24
CA LEU A 133 21.60 -6.73 -2.45
C LEU A 133 21.03 -5.58 -1.61
N LEU A 134 21.91 -4.81 -0.95
CA LEU A 134 21.50 -3.66 -0.16
C LEU A 134 20.81 -2.61 -1.04
N ASN A 135 21.42 -2.27 -2.18
CA ASN A 135 20.86 -1.30 -3.13
C ASN A 135 19.54 -1.78 -3.72
N ALA A 136 19.42 -3.07 -4.06
CA ALA A 136 18.18 -3.65 -4.57
C ALA A 136 17.04 -3.56 -3.54
N HIS A 137 17.34 -3.74 -2.24
CA HIS A 137 16.37 -3.58 -1.17
C HIS A 137 16.01 -2.11 -0.87
N LEU A 138 16.98 -1.19 -0.98
CA LEU A 138 16.76 0.23 -0.73
C LEU A 138 16.05 0.94 -1.89
N SER A 139 16.29 0.50 -3.12
CA SER A 139 15.74 1.09 -4.34
C SER A 139 14.22 1.34 -4.30
N PRO A 140 13.35 0.35 -4.00
CA PRO A 140 11.90 0.59 -3.96
C PRO A 140 11.51 1.65 -2.92
N PHE A 141 12.13 1.62 -1.74
CA PHE A 141 11.88 2.63 -0.70
C PHE A 141 12.29 4.03 -1.16
N LEU A 142 13.46 4.17 -1.80
CA LEU A 142 13.93 5.45 -2.30
C LEU A 142 13.04 5.99 -3.42
N VAL A 143 12.58 5.14 -4.33
CA VAL A 143 11.62 5.52 -5.39
C VAL A 143 10.29 5.97 -4.78
N ASP A 144 9.77 5.28 -3.76
CA ASP A 144 8.55 5.69 -3.05
C ASP A 144 8.72 7.07 -2.38
N GLN A 145 9.89 7.34 -1.78
CA GLN A 145 10.18 8.65 -1.18
C GLN A 145 10.36 9.75 -2.23
N GLU A 146 11.05 9.45 -3.33
CA GLU A 146 11.26 10.39 -4.44
C GLU A 146 9.92 10.80 -5.05
N THR A 147 9.05 9.83 -5.33
CA THR A 147 7.71 10.09 -5.89
C THR A 147 6.86 10.90 -4.92
N ALA A 148 6.88 10.59 -3.62
CA ALA A 148 6.16 11.37 -2.60
C ALA A 148 6.64 12.84 -2.52
N LEU A 149 7.97 13.06 -2.51
CA LEU A 149 8.55 14.39 -2.46
C LEU A 149 8.30 15.18 -3.74
N SER A 150 8.40 14.54 -4.91
CA SER A 150 8.09 15.15 -6.20
C SER A 150 6.64 15.62 -6.27
N ASN A 151 5.70 14.81 -5.78
CA ASN A 151 4.29 15.17 -5.73
C ASN A 151 4.02 16.34 -4.78
N ALA A 152 4.68 16.37 -3.61
CA ALA A 152 4.57 17.47 -2.67
C ALA A 152 5.14 18.78 -3.26
N LEU A 153 6.29 18.68 -3.93
CA LEU A 153 6.93 19.81 -4.61
C LEU A 153 6.02 20.37 -5.72
N ALA A 154 5.47 19.50 -6.57
CA ALA A 154 4.54 19.91 -7.62
C ALA A 154 3.30 20.62 -7.03
N THR A 155 2.74 20.09 -5.94
CA THR A 155 1.59 20.71 -5.24
C THR A 155 1.94 22.12 -4.73
N ILE A 156 3.12 22.28 -4.11
CA ILE A 156 3.57 23.58 -3.61
C ILE A 156 3.81 24.56 -4.76
N GLN A 157 4.40 24.11 -5.86
CA GLN A 157 4.63 24.95 -7.04
C GLN A 157 3.32 25.48 -7.61
N THR A 158 2.31 24.62 -7.82
CA THR A 158 0.99 25.04 -8.29
C THR A 158 0.31 26.01 -7.32
N SER A 159 0.43 25.80 -6.01
CA SER A 159 -0.09 26.74 -5.01
C SER A 159 0.62 28.09 -5.07
N ASN A 160 1.95 28.10 -5.24
CA ASN A 160 2.72 29.33 -5.34
C ASN A 160 2.37 30.11 -6.60
N GLU A 161 2.20 29.44 -7.75
CA GLU A 161 1.75 30.07 -9.00
C GLU A 161 0.38 30.76 -8.81
N THR A 162 -0.55 30.08 -8.15
CA THR A 162 -1.89 30.62 -7.86
C THR A 162 -1.82 31.82 -6.92
N LEU A 163 -0.99 31.76 -5.87
CA LEU A 163 -0.80 32.86 -4.92
C LEU A 163 -0.16 34.07 -5.59
N VAL A 164 0.85 33.86 -6.43
CA VAL A 164 1.50 34.95 -7.19
C VAL A 164 0.49 35.60 -8.14
N ALA A 165 -0.31 34.82 -8.87
CA ALA A 165 -1.36 35.35 -9.73
C ALA A 165 -2.42 36.16 -8.96
N THR A 166 -2.77 35.71 -7.75
CA THR A 166 -3.71 36.44 -6.88
C THR A 166 -3.12 37.76 -6.40
N ILE A 167 -1.86 37.76 -5.96
CA ILE A 167 -1.15 38.96 -5.49
C ILE A 167 -1.01 39.98 -6.61
N THR A 168 -0.69 39.55 -7.84
CA THR A 168 -0.57 40.47 -8.97
C THR A 168 -1.91 41.09 -9.35
N SER A 169 -3.01 40.32 -9.34
CA SER A 169 -4.36 40.86 -9.54
C SER A 169 -4.72 41.89 -8.46
N GLN A 170 -4.52 41.53 -7.19
CA GLN A 170 -4.83 42.44 -6.07
C GLN A 170 -4.00 43.72 -6.12
N ARG A 171 -2.74 43.65 -6.55
CA ARG A 171 -1.90 44.84 -6.74
C ARG A 171 -2.43 45.74 -7.84
N ALA A 172 -2.82 45.19 -8.98
CA ALA A 172 -3.42 45.96 -10.07
C ALA A 172 -4.75 46.61 -9.64
N GLU A 173 -5.58 45.90 -8.87
CA GLU A 173 -6.83 46.44 -8.30
C GLU A 173 -6.56 47.58 -7.31
N MET A 174 -5.56 47.44 -6.43
CA MET A 174 -5.17 48.50 -5.49
C MET A 174 -4.67 49.74 -6.24
N GLU A 175 -3.83 49.58 -7.26
CA GLU A 175 -3.37 50.70 -8.09
C GLU A 175 -4.54 51.43 -8.77
N ALA A 176 -5.50 50.68 -9.31
CA ALA A 176 -6.71 51.25 -9.92
C ALA A 176 -7.60 52.00 -8.90
N LEU A 177 -7.77 51.45 -7.69
CA LEU A 177 -8.54 52.09 -6.62
C LEU A 177 -7.87 53.36 -6.12
N VAL A 178 -6.55 53.36 -5.95
CA VAL A 178 -5.78 54.55 -5.54
C VAL A 178 -5.88 55.63 -6.62
N ALA A 179 -5.68 55.29 -7.89
CA ALA A 179 -5.83 56.24 -8.99
C ALA A 179 -7.25 56.82 -9.08
N GLY A 180 -8.27 55.99 -8.83
CA GLY A 180 -9.67 56.44 -8.76
C GLY A 180 -9.92 57.42 -7.60
N LEU A 181 -9.36 57.14 -6.41
CA LEU A 181 -9.46 58.03 -5.25
C LEU A 181 -8.73 59.35 -5.49
N GLU A 182 -7.54 59.33 -6.08
CA GLU A 182 -6.79 60.54 -6.45
C GLU A 182 -7.59 61.41 -7.44
N ALA A 183 -8.28 60.81 -8.40
CA ALA A 183 -9.16 61.53 -9.32
C ALA A 183 -10.35 62.19 -8.59
N VAL A 184 -11.01 61.46 -7.68
CA VAL A 184 -12.14 61.98 -6.90
C VAL A 184 -11.69 63.11 -5.96
N VAL A 185 -10.54 62.97 -5.31
CA VAL A 185 -9.95 64.03 -4.46
C VAL A 185 -9.67 65.28 -5.29
N LYS A 186 -9.06 65.13 -6.47
CA LYS A 186 -8.80 66.25 -7.38
C LYS A 186 -10.08 66.94 -7.86
N ASP A 187 -11.15 66.19 -8.08
CA ASP A 187 -12.44 66.76 -8.47
C ASP A 187 -13.11 67.50 -7.30
N LEU A 188 -12.97 67.01 -6.07
CA LEU A 188 -13.40 67.71 -4.84
C LEU A 188 -12.60 68.98 -4.59
N GLU A 189 -11.28 68.95 -4.76
CA GLU A 189 -10.41 70.12 -4.65
C GLU A 189 -10.82 71.20 -5.65
N LYS A 190 -11.01 70.85 -6.92
CA LYS A 190 -11.53 71.79 -7.93
C LYS A 190 -12.91 72.34 -7.57
N SER A 191 -13.80 71.49 -7.07
CA SER A 191 -15.15 71.92 -6.65
C SER A 191 -15.08 72.90 -5.48
N ALA A 192 -14.17 72.67 -4.53
CA ALA A 192 -13.93 73.58 -3.40
C ALA A 192 -13.29 74.89 -3.85
N GLU A 193 -12.34 74.86 -4.78
CA GLU A 193 -11.75 76.06 -5.39
C GLU A 193 -12.80 76.89 -6.13
N MET A 194 -13.68 76.26 -6.92
CA MET A 194 -14.80 76.96 -7.57
C MET A 194 -15.74 77.61 -6.56
N LEU A 195 -16.01 76.96 -5.43
CA LEU A 195 -16.83 77.52 -4.35
C LEU A 195 -16.18 78.75 -3.68
N GLN A 196 -14.85 78.78 -3.61
CA GLN A 196 -14.09 79.91 -3.06
C GLN A 196 -13.84 81.04 -4.08
N GLY A 197 -13.87 80.72 -5.37
CA GLY A 197 -13.25 81.52 -6.42
C GLY A 197 -14.10 82.58 -7.13
N ASP A 198 -15.43 82.55 -7.05
CA ASP A 198 -16.23 83.58 -7.76
C ASP A 198 -17.62 83.81 -7.16
N ASP A 199 -18.36 82.74 -6.82
CA ASP A 199 -19.77 82.90 -6.42
C ASP A 199 -19.94 83.45 -4.99
N VAL A 200 -19.11 83.06 -4.01
CA VAL A 200 -19.31 83.51 -2.62
C VAL A 200 -18.92 84.97 -2.41
N GLN A 201 -17.90 85.47 -3.13
CA GLN A 201 -17.51 86.88 -3.08
C GLN A 201 -18.43 87.76 -3.94
N GLY A 202 -18.85 87.28 -5.11
CA GLY A 202 -19.85 87.95 -5.95
C GLY A 202 -21.21 88.08 -5.26
N LEU A 203 -21.74 86.97 -4.71
CA LEU A 203 -23.01 86.98 -3.96
C LEU A 203 -22.93 87.84 -2.70
N SER A 204 -21.80 87.86 -1.98
CA SER A 204 -21.63 88.79 -0.85
C SER A 204 -21.58 90.26 -1.28
N GLY A 205 -21.09 90.55 -2.49
CA GLY A 205 -21.10 91.89 -3.07
C GLY A 205 -22.51 92.31 -3.52
N ASP A 206 -23.21 91.42 -4.20
CA ASP A 206 -24.57 91.66 -4.71
C ASP A 206 -25.59 91.78 -3.58
N VAL A 207 -25.50 90.96 -2.54
CA VAL A 207 -26.34 91.09 -1.33
C VAL A 207 -26.11 92.43 -0.64
N ARG A 208 -24.87 92.93 -0.58
CA ARG A 208 -24.56 94.27 -0.05
C ARG A 208 -25.07 95.39 -0.93
N MET A 209 -25.12 95.21 -2.26
CA MET A 209 -25.74 96.19 -3.16
C MET A 209 -27.26 96.23 -3.00
N ILE A 210 -27.92 95.08 -2.94
CA ILE A 210 -29.38 94.99 -2.76
C ILE A 210 -29.80 95.56 -1.40
N GLU A 211 -29.06 95.30 -0.31
CA GLU A 211 -29.32 95.94 0.99
C GLU A 211 -29.23 97.47 0.93
N LYS A 212 -28.39 98.02 0.04
CA LYS A 212 -28.21 99.46 -0.11
C LYS A 212 -29.31 100.10 -0.94
N GLU A 213 -29.80 99.42 -1.98
CA GLU A 213 -30.94 99.88 -2.79
C GLU A 213 -32.28 99.81 -2.05
N LEU A 214 -32.43 98.90 -1.08
CA LEU A 214 -33.65 98.80 -0.26
C LEU A 214 -33.73 99.85 0.87
N ALA A 215 -32.65 100.61 1.10
CA ALA A 215 -32.51 101.60 2.17
C ALA A 215 -32.66 103.05 1.70
N GLU A 216 -32.92 103.29 0.41
CA GLU A 216 -33.36 104.56 -0.18
C GLU A 216 -34.88 104.58 -0.40
#